data_AF-A0A7L0MKY0-F1
#
_entry.id   AF-A0A7L0MKY0-F1
#
_cell.length_a   1.000
_cell.length_b   1.000
_cell.length_c   1.000
_cell.angle_alpha   90.00
_cell.angle_beta   90.00
_cell.angle_gamma   90.00
#
_symmetry.space_group_name_H-M   'P 1'
#
loop_
_entity.id
_entity.type
_entity.pdbx_description
1 polymer ?
#
loop_
_entity_poly.entity_id
_entity_poly.type
_entity_poly.pdbx_seq_one_letter_code
_entity_poly.pdbx_strand_id
1 'polypeptide(L)' 'ALPPPSPAVPPRMKVGVEDATSSASITLLVRAHTTIAALKEQVFREYGFHPRVQRWIIGQCLCLDERSVF' A
#
# COMPACT_ATOMS: atom_id res chain seq x y z
N ALA A 1 2.47 9.02 -37.18
CA ALA A 1 1.68 8.40 -36.11
C ALA A 1 2.48 8.52 -34.82
N LEU A 2 1.90 9.02 -33.73
CA LEU A 2 2.56 8.98 -32.42
C LEU A 2 2.66 7.51 -31.97
N PRO A 3 3.76 7.10 -31.30
CA PRO A 3 3.81 5.79 -30.67
C PRO A 3 2.69 5.65 -29.64
N PRO A 4 2.13 4.44 -29.44
CA PRO A 4 1.15 4.21 -28.39
C PRO A 4 1.75 4.61 -27.03
N PRO A 5 0.95 5.19 -26.12
CA PRO A 5 1.44 5.48 -24.78
C PRO A 5 1.98 4.20 -24.17
N SER A 6 3.21 4.27 -23.65
CA SER A 6 3.78 3.14 -22.90
C SER A 6 2.86 2.78 -21.74
N PRO A 7 2.69 1.48 -21.43
CA PRO A 7 1.87 1.09 -20.29
C PRO A 7 2.45 1.76 -19.04
N ALA A 8 1.65 2.63 -18.41
CA ALA A 8 2.06 3.34 -17.21
C ALA A 8 2.36 2.31 -16.12
N VAL A 9 3.63 2.20 -15.74
CA VAL A 9 4.07 1.27 -14.70
C VAL A 9 3.43 1.74 -13.38
N PRO A 10 2.71 0.87 -12.65
CA PRO A 10 2.07 1.29 -11.40
C PRO A 10 3.13 1.78 -10.40
N PRO A 11 2.85 2.86 -9.65
CA PRO A 11 3.79 3.37 -8.66
C PRO A 11 4.14 2.31 -7.61
N ARG A 12 5.43 2.27 -7.24
CA ARG A 12 5.99 1.33 -6.26
C ARG A 12 6.07 2.05 -4.91
N MET A 13 5.44 1.50 -3.89
CA MET A 13 5.52 2.02 -2.53
C MET A 13 6.41 1.12 -1.67
N LYS A 14 7.45 1.69 -1.05
CA LYS A 14 8.25 0.99 -0.04
C LYS A 14 7.51 1.05 1.29
N VAL A 15 7.29 -0.10 1.91
CA VAL A 15 6.52 -0.22 3.15
C VAL A 15 7.39 -0.88 4.21
N GLY A 16 7.52 -0.22 5.37
CA GLY A 16 8.04 -0.84 6.58
C GLY A 16 6.91 -1.61 7.27
N VAL A 17 7.19 -2.84 7.66
CA VAL A 17 6.29 -3.68 8.44
C VAL A 17 6.97 -3.94 9.77
N GLU A 18 6.30 -3.61 10.86
CA GLU A 18 6.82 -3.77 12.22
C GLU A 18 5.79 -4.51 13.07
N ASP A 19 6.28 -5.42 13.92
CA ASP A 19 5.49 -6.04 14.97
C ASP A 19 6.18 -5.90 16.35
N ALA A 20 5.73 -6.64 17.35
CA ALA A 20 6.26 -6.57 18.71
C ALA A 20 7.73 -7.04 18.83
N THR A 21 8.25 -7.75 17.83
CA THR A 21 9.52 -8.50 17.91
C THR A 21 10.46 -8.28 16.72
N SER A 22 9.94 -7.82 15.58
CA SER A 22 10.69 -7.76 14.33
C SER A 22 10.22 -6.65 13.41
N SER A 23 11.10 -6.28 12.47
CA SER A 23 10.81 -5.36 11.39
C SER A 23 11.28 -5.91 10.04
N ALA A 24 10.53 -5.60 9.00
CA ALA A 24 10.82 -5.98 7.63
C ALA A 24 10.45 -4.83 6.68
N SER A 25 10.96 -4.88 5.44
CA SER A 25 10.54 -3.94 4.40
C SER A 25 10.11 -4.67 3.15
N ILE A 26 8.95 -4.27 2.62
CA ILE A 26 8.35 -4.82 1.41
C ILE A 26 8.16 -3.73 0.36
N THR A 27 7.90 -4.12 -0.88
CA THR A 27 7.54 -3.19 -1.95
C THR A 27 6.18 -3.58 -2.49
N LEU A 28 5.22 -2.66 -2.40
CA LEU A 28 3.88 -2.84 -2.93
C LEU A 28 3.71 -2.08 -4.24
N LEU A 29 3.02 -2.70 -5.19
CA LEU A 29 2.50 -2.01 -6.36
C LEU A 29 1.14 -1.41 -5.99
N VAL A 30 1.06 -0.08 -6.00
CA VAL A 30 -0.15 0.65 -5.63
C VAL A 30 -0.69 1.39 -6.86
N ARG A 31 -2.01 1.54 -6.94
CA ARG A 31 -2.62 2.38 -7.99
C ARG A 31 -2.78 3.81 -7.47
N ALA A 32 -2.79 4.77 -8.38
CA ALA A 32 -3.24 6.12 -8.04
C ALA A 32 -4.65 6.06 -7.43
N HIS A 33 -4.91 6.86 -6.40
CA HIS A 33 -6.20 6.92 -5.69
C HIS A 33 -6.61 5.64 -4.93
N THR A 34 -5.67 4.74 -4.63
CA THR A 34 -5.94 3.60 -3.74
C THR A 34 -6.24 4.13 -2.33
N THR A 35 -7.36 3.71 -1.75
CA THR A 35 -7.67 4.02 -0.34
C THR A 35 -6.91 3.09 0.60
N ILE A 36 -6.75 3.49 1.87
CA ILE A 36 -6.13 2.62 2.88
C ILE A 36 -6.92 1.31 3.04
N ALA A 37 -8.25 1.34 2.95
CA ALA A 37 -9.07 0.12 2.96
C ALA A 37 -8.66 -0.85 1.83
N ALA A 38 -8.55 -0.34 0.60
CA ALA A 38 -8.16 -1.14 -0.55
C ALA A 38 -6.71 -1.66 -0.43
N LEU A 39 -5.82 -0.85 0.14
CA LEU A 39 -4.44 -1.26 0.42
C LEU A 39 -4.38 -2.38 1.47
N LYS A 40 -5.20 -2.30 2.52
CA LYS A 40 -5.31 -3.36 3.54
C LYS A 40 -5.79 -4.67 2.92
N GLU A 41 -6.81 -4.61 2.07
CA GLU A 41 -7.31 -5.77 1.33
C GLU A 41 -6.23 -6.39 0.42
N GLN A 42 -5.44 -5.57 -0.25
CA GLN A 42 -4.33 -6.05 -1.07
C GLN A 42 -3.29 -6.80 -0.21
N VAL A 43 -2.85 -6.20 0.90
CA VAL A 43 -1.89 -6.84 1.81
C VAL A 43 -2.46 -8.11 2.43
N PHE A 44 -3.77 -8.15 2.71
CA PHE A 44 -4.41 -9.37 3.19
C PHE A 44 -4.34 -10.50 2.14
N ARG A 45 -4.59 -10.19 0.86
CA ARG A 45 -4.54 -11.20 -0.22
C ARG A 45 -3.11 -11.67 -0.51
N GLU A 46 -2.14 -10.77 -0.46
CA GLU A 46 -0.75 -11.11 -0.80
C GLU A 46 0.01 -11.76 0.37
N TYR A 47 -0.27 -11.35 1.61
CA TYR A 47 0.52 -11.75 2.78
C TYR A 47 -0.29 -12.36 3.94
N GLY A 48 -1.63 -12.33 3.88
CA GLY A 48 -2.49 -12.96 4.88
C GLY A 48 -2.77 -12.13 6.14
N PHE A 49 -2.27 -10.90 6.24
CA PHE A 49 -2.54 -10.03 7.40
C PHE A 49 -3.97 -9.48 7.35
N HIS A 50 -4.84 -9.90 8.27
CA HIS A 50 -6.25 -9.46 8.26
C HIS A 50 -6.38 -7.92 8.39
N PRO A 51 -7.26 -7.23 7.63
CA PRO A 51 -7.37 -5.77 7.64
C PRO A 51 -7.53 -5.14 9.03
N ARG A 52 -8.20 -5.85 9.95
CA ARG A 52 -8.42 -5.42 11.35
C ARG A 52 -7.14 -5.31 12.19
N VAL A 53 -6.07 -6.04 11.85
CA VAL A 53 -4.79 -5.96 12.57
C VAL A 53 -3.81 -4.98 11.92
N GLN A 54 -4.11 -4.50 10.72
CA GLN A 54 -3.26 -3.57 9.99
C GLN A 54 -3.49 -2.13 10.44
N ARG A 55 -2.41 -1.46 10.85
CA ARG A 55 -2.39 -0.02 11.16
C ARG A 55 -1.39 0.67 10.23
N TRP A 56 -1.87 1.64 9.47
CA TRP A 56 -1.07 2.31 8.45
C TRP A 56 -0.61 3.69 8.90
N ILE A 57 0.69 3.92 8.86
CA ILE A 57 1.30 5.21 9.14
C ILE A 57 1.93 5.73 7.85
N ILE A 58 1.48 6.90 7.37
CA ILE A 58 2.03 7.56 6.18
C ILE A 58 2.32 9.01 6.52
N GLY A 59 3.60 9.39 6.44
CA GLY A 59 4.06 10.74 6.77
C GLY A 59 3.83 11.11 8.24
N GLN A 60 4.08 10.17 9.16
CA GLN A 60 3.83 10.31 10.61
C GLN A 60 2.36 10.38 11.03
N CYS A 61 1.41 10.25 10.09
CA CYS A 61 -0.02 10.24 10.40
C CYS A 61 -0.58 8.81 10.37
N LEU A 62 -1.32 8.42 11.42
CA LEU A 62 -2.16 7.22 11.41
C LEU A 62 -3.31 7.43 10.43
N CYS A 63 -3.44 6.54 9.45
CA CYS A 63 -4.38 6.71 8.35
C CYS A 63 -5.71 5.99 8.62
N LEU A 64 -6.80 6.69 8.33
CA LEU A 64 -8.14 6.12 8.28
C LEU A 64 -8.39 5.45 6.93
N ASP A 65 -9.36 4.55 6.91
CA ASP A 65 -9.66 3.69 5.76
C ASP A 65 -10.03 4.45 4.48
N GLU A 66 -10.64 5.64 4.61
CA GLU A 66 -11.05 6.49 3.48
C GLU A 66 -9.93 7.37 2.91
N ARG A 67 -8.79 7.48 3.60
CA ARG A 67 -7.66 8.29 3.11
C ARG A 67 -7.09 7.65 1.84
N SER A 68 -6.82 8.47 0.82
CA SER A 68 -6.02 8.04 -0.34
C SER A 68 -4.55 7.94 0.02
N VAL A 69 -3.85 6.96 -0.55
CA VAL A 69 -2.40 6.77 -0.41
C VAL A 69 -1.60 7.91 -1.06
N PHE A 70 -2.17 8.56 -2.08
CA PHE A 70 -1.62 9.72 -2.79
C PHE A 70 -2.60 10.90 -2.75
#